data_AF-A0A800MF12-F1
#
_entry.id   AF-A0A800MF12-F1
#
_cell.length_a   1.000
_cell.length_b   1.000
_cell.length_c   1.000
_cell.angle_alpha   90.00
_cell.angle_beta   90.00
_cell.angle_gamma   90.00
#
_symmetry.space_group_name_H-M   'P 1'
#
loop_
_entity.id
_entity.type
_entity.pdbx_description
1 polymer ?
#
loop_
_entity_poly.entity_id
_entity_poly.type
_entity_poly.pdbx_seq_one_letter_code
_entity_poly.pdbx_strand_id
1 'polypeptide(L)'
;MRVRSIPPLVLIGSVLTLALVPGGGSYTLLGHNLDFGTRDFRVFNDFEDVSANDNTTPHANFPGALGATMAIWKAGVEWGSTLHGDGTGDPAQFDGIGSGGANFDFSYQGLATSPGPIWGNTHSVLHASDTGLLAFTEFANGGWRIRYYENWNWDDGPGSIGPNTYDLQSAATHEMGHALGLGHSTQIFSTMFSSMTAATTSWRSLTLDDRQGVQAIYGPAGASKPIITSASFDGLRVHLSGSGFSGIGNEVWFTSKGPSSWGTFPKVTGVSSDGTSITVVPPPDAGSGDVLVRNTLSSFEALSNAWPITLACSAISNYCPTTANSSGDGAVLGVNGSQSVQANDLVLTARGVAASQFSIFFYGQNQTSAQIAGGTLCVGGPFYRLGVSQASAAGDVLYALDLSAPPDPAGQIQAGQTWNFQLWYRDPAGAGSDFSDALSIPFCP
;
A
#
# COMPACT_ATOMS: atom_id res chain seq x y z
N MET A 1 6.54 -28.12 -60.85
CA MET A 1 5.71 -27.78 -59.67
C MET A 1 6.30 -28.49 -58.46
N ARG A 2 6.77 -27.74 -57.47
CA ARG A 2 7.26 -28.28 -56.18
C ARG A 2 6.06 -28.52 -55.26
N VAL A 3 5.99 -29.70 -54.64
CA VAL A 3 5.11 -29.95 -53.48
C VAL A 3 6.02 -30.18 -52.28
N ARG A 4 5.89 -29.34 -51.24
CA ARG A 4 6.62 -29.44 -49.97
C ARG A 4 5.84 -30.34 -49.02
N SER A 5 6.48 -31.36 -48.48
CA SER A 5 6.00 -32.24 -47.42
C SER A 5 6.46 -31.73 -46.03
N ILE A 6 5.54 -31.69 -45.07
CA ILE A 6 5.73 -31.31 -43.66
C ILE A 6 6.06 -32.59 -42.85
N PRO A 7 7.02 -32.59 -41.89
CA PRO A 7 7.28 -33.77 -41.04
C PRO A 7 6.36 -33.82 -39.80
N PRO A 8 6.14 -35.01 -39.21
CA PRO A 8 5.15 -35.21 -38.14
C PRO A 8 5.69 -34.92 -36.73
N LEU A 9 4.74 -34.58 -35.85
CA LEU A 9 4.85 -34.40 -34.40
C LEU A 9 5.34 -35.70 -33.73
N VAL A 10 6.28 -35.59 -32.79
CA VAL A 10 6.81 -36.72 -31.99
C VAL A 10 5.95 -36.89 -30.74
N LEU A 11 5.31 -38.05 -30.59
CA LEU A 11 4.81 -38.57 -29.31
C LEU A 11 5.95 -39.28 -28.59
N ILE A 12 6.22 -38.92 -27.32
CA ILE A 12 7.14 -39.66 -26.46
C ILE A 12 6.31 -40.37 -25.38
N GLY A 13 6.29 -41.69 -25.44
CA GLY A 13 5.87 -42.55 -24.33
C GLY A 13 7.10 -43.03 -23.57
N SER A 14 7.07 -42.99 -22.23
CA SER A 14 8.07 -43.63 -21.38
C SER A 14 7.40 -44.28 -20.17
N VAL A 15 7.73 -45.55 -19.98
CA VAL A 15 7.22 -46.45 -18.95
C VAL A 15 7.74 -46.03 -17.57
N LEU A 16 6.80 -45.83 -16.64
CA LEU A 16 7.01 -45.40 -15.27
C LEU A 16 7.38 -46.60 -14.38
N THR A 17 8.53 -46.56 -13.72
CA THR A 17 8.80 -47.38 -12.52
C THR A 17 7.99 -46.81 -11.36
N LEU A 18 7.05 -47.61 -10.84
CA LEU A 18 6.06 -47.24 -9.85
C LEU A 18 6.69 -47.04 -8.45
N ALA A 19 6.92 -45.78 -8.08
CA ALA A 19 6.94 -45.37 -6.68
C ALA A 19 5.54 -44.83 -6.35
N LEU A 20 4.83 -45.44 -5.39
CA LEU A 20 3.54 -44.93 -4.91
C LEU A 20 3.74 -43.56 -4.25
N VAL A 21 3.29 -42.50 -4.93
CA VAL A 21 3.01 -41.19 -4.32
C VAL A 21 1.49 -41.14 -4.07
N PRO A 22 1.02 -40.95 -2.83
CA PRO A 22 -0.41 -40.84 -2.57
C PRO A 22 -0.94 -39.47 -3.05
N GLY A 23 -2.01 -39.46 -3.87
CA GLY A 23 -2.87 -38.30 -4.14
C GLY A 23 -2.71 -37.67 -5.53
N GLY A 24 -3.48 -38.13 -6.52
CA GLY A 24 -3.67 -37.37 -7.77
C GLY A 24 -4.65 -36.22 -7.53
N GLY A 25 -4.16 -34.99 -7.44
CA GLY A 25 -4.99 -33.79 -7.33
C GLY A 25 -5.85 -33.57 -8.58
N SER A 26 -6.90 -32.74 -8.45
CA SER A 26 -7.76 -32.32 -9.58
C SER A 26 -7.23 -31.06 -10.28
N TYR A 27 -6.27 -30.37 -9.66
CA TYR A 27 -5.55 -29.26 -10.26
C TYR A 27 -4.74 -29.70 -11.49
N THR A 28 -4.49 -28.76 -12.39
CA THR A 28 -3.58 -28.93 -13.53
C THR A 28 -2.49 -27.86 -13.48
N LEU A 29 -1.35 -28.12 -14.13
CA LEU A 29 -0.20 -27.21 -14.15
C LEU A 29 0.09 -26.77 -15.59
N LEU A 30 0.35 -25.48 -15.79
CA LEU A 30 0.65 -24.86 -17.09
C LEU A 30 2.15 -24.96 -17.47
N GLY A 31 3.01 -25.35 -16.52
CA GLY A 31 4.44 -25.60 -16.77
C GLY A 31 5.35 -24.37 -16.67
N HIS A 32 4.86 -23.26 -16.11
CA HIS A 32 5.65 -22.07 -15.78
C HIS A 32 5.56 -21.73 -14.28
N ASN A 33 6.37 -20.75 -13.86
CA ASN A 33 6.37 -20.18 -12.51
C ASN A 33 6.84 -18.72 -12.57
N LEU A 34 6.62 -17.99 -11.47
CA LEU A 34 7.05 -16.60 -11.33
C LEU A 34 8.34 -16.49 -10.50
N ASP A 35 9.31 -15.78 -11.06
CA ASP A 35 10.52 -15.39 -10.36
C ASP A 35 10.27 -14.16 -9.47
N PHE A 36 11.28 -13.75 -8.71
CA PHE A 36 11.17 -12.60 -7.80
C PHE A 36 10.91 -11.26 -8.49
N GLY A 37 11.28 -11.12 -9.76
CA GLY A 37 11.06 -9.92 -10.56
C GLY A 37 9.71 -9.89 -11.28
N THR A 38 8.91 -10.96 -11.17
CA THR A 38 7.58 -11.06 -11.80
C THR A 38 6.44 -11.40 -10.82
N ARG A 39 6.74 -11.35 -9.52
CA ARG A 39 5.78 -11.48 -8.40
C ARG A 39 5.15 -10.17 -7.98
N ASP A 40 5.61 -9.05 -8.52
CA ASP A 40 4.95 -7.77 -8.31
C ASP A 40 3.66 -7.69 -9.13
N PHE A 41 2.66 -6.94 -8.65
CA PHE A 41 1.50 -6.62 -9.47
C PHE A 41 0.90 -5.26 -9.13
N ARG A 42 0.12 -4.73 -10.06
CA ARG A 42 -0.47 -3.38 -10.00
C ARG A 42 -1.83 -3.34 -10.66
N VAL A 43 -2.65 -2.36 -10.31
CA VAL A 43 -4.02 -2.23 -10.83
C VAL A 43 -4.15 -0.95 -11.64
N PHE A 44 -4.40 -1.08 -12.94
CA PHE A 44 -4.96 0.01 -13.72
C PHE A 44 -6.48 -0.04 -13.54
N ASN A 45 -7.01 0.75 -12.62
CA ASN A 45 -8.43 0.75 -12.32
C ASN A 45 -9.18 1.65 -13.32
N ASP A 46 -9.67 1.03 -14.39
CA ASP A 46 -10.44 1.68 -15.45
C ASP A 46 -11.80 1.01 -15.70
N PHE A 47 -12.35 0.35 -14.68
CA PHE A 47 -13.73 -0.15 -14.68
C PHE A 47 -14.72 1.02 -14.77
N GLU A 48 -15.62 0.99 -15.75
CA GLU A 48 -16.71 1.97 -15.89
C GLU A 48 -17.91 1.59 -15.01
N ASP A 49 -18.04 0.30 -14.66
CA ASP A 49 -19.07 -0.16 -13.73
C ASP A 49 -18.91 0.46 -12.34
N VAL A 50 -20.00 1.02 -11.83
CA VAL A 50 -20.05 1.66 -10.52
C VAL A 50 -19.92 0.65 -9.40
N SER A 51 -20.45 -0.57 -9.55
CA SER A 51 -20.34 -1.62 -8.51
C SER A 51 -18.94 -2.20 -8.41
N ALA A 52 -18.08 -2.00 -9.42
CA ALA A 52 -16.67 -2.35 -9.31
C ALA A 52 -15.89 -1.34 -8.43
N ASN A 53 -16.52 -0.25 -8.00
CA ASN A 53 -15.87 0.83 -7.26
C ASN A 53 -16.73 1.41 -6.12
N ASP A 54 -17.78 0.71 -5.66
CA ASP A 54 -18.68 1.21 -4.62
C ASP A 54 -18.29 0.80 -3.20
N ASN A 55 -17.36 -0.16 -3.04
CA ASN A 55 -16.74 -0.43 -1.76
C ASN A 55 -15.77 0.69 -1.34
N THR A 56 -16.32 1.63 -0.58
CA THR A 56 -15.61 2.77 0.00
C THR A 56 -15.15 2.54 1.44
N THR A 57 -15.23 1.30 1.94
CA THR A 57 -14.85 0.98 3.33
C THR A 57 -13.34 0.71 3.42
N PRO A 58 -12.54 1.57 4.08
CA PRO A 58 -11.11 1.34 4.24
C PRO A 58 -10.85 0.19 5.21
N HIS A 59 -9.70 -0.47 5.04
CA HIS A 59 -9.29 -1.57 5.93
C HIS A 59 -7.79 -1.47 6.29
N ALA A 60 -7.44 -1.80 7.54
CA ALA A 60 -6.08 -1.66 8.04
C ALA A 60 -5.06 -2.60 7.36
N ASN A 61 -5.49 -3.77 6.91
CA ASN A 61 -4.65 -4.68 6.10
C ASN A 61 -4.52 -4.22 4.64
N PHE A 62 -5.38 -3.31 4.17
CA PHE A 62 -5.36 -2.83 2.78
C PHE A 62 -5.27 -1.30 2.73
N PRO A 63 -4.27 -0.69 3.38
CA PRO A 63 -4.21 0.76 3.57
C PRO A 63 -4.20 1.52 2.24
N GLY A 64 -5.10 2.49 2.11
CA GLY A 64 -5.20 3.37 0.94
C GLY A 64 -5.87 2.76 -0.29
N ALA A 65 -6.14 1.45 -0.32
CA ALA A 65 -6.91 0.82 -1.39
C ALA A 65 -8.41 0.87 -1.08
N LEU A 66 -9.23 0.99 -2.12
CA LEU A 66 -10.69 0.90 -2.10
C LEU A 66 -11.16 0.21 -3.39
N GLY A 67 -12.43 -0.16 -3.41
CA GLY A 67 -13.11 -0.78 -4.53
C GLY A 67 -12.35 -1.89 -5.27
N ALA A 68 -12.39 -1.89 -6.61
CA ALA A 68 -11.71 -2.87 -7.46
C ALA A 68 -10.23 -3.06 -7.10
N THR A 69 -9.55 -1.97 -6.74
CA THR A 69 -8.13 -2.03 -6.37
C THR A 69 -7.92 -2.85 -5.09
N MET A 70 -8.79 -2.69 -4.08
CA MET A 70 -8.76 -3.50 -2.87
C MET A 70 -9.13 -4.97 -3.17
N ALA A 71 -10.19 -5.20 -3.97
CA ALA A 71 -10.62 -6.55 -4.34
C ALA A 71 -9.51 -7.35 -5.05
N ILE A 72 -8.82 -6.73 -6.01
CA ILE A 72 -7.71 -7.34 -6.74
C ILE A 72 -6.48 -7.54 -5.84
N TRP A 73 -6.21 -6.62 -4.89
CA TRP A 73 -5.12 -6.82 -3.95
C TRP A 73 -5.37 -8.03 -3.03
N LYS A 74 -6.59 -8.17 -2.50
CA LYS A 74 -7.01 -9.35 -1.72
C LYS A 74 -6.83 -10.65 -2.48
N ALA A 75 -7.17 -10.67 -3.78
CA ALA A 75 -6.97 -11.83 -4.64
C ALA A 75 -5.50 -12.28 -4.71
N GLY A 76 -4.55 -11.32 -4.75
CA GLY A 76 -3.12 -11.65 -4.72
C GLY A 76 -2.69 -12.19 -3.37
N VAL A 77 -3.14 -11.52 -2.31
CA VAL A 77 -2.86 -11.93 -0.93
C VAL A 77 -3.32 -13.36 -0.63
N GLU A 78 -4.45 -13.79 -1.20
CA GLU A 78 -5.02 -15.11 -0.98
C GLU A 78 -4.03 -16.26 -1.30
N TRP A 79 -3.19 -16.08 -2.32
CA TRP A 79 -2.14 -17.05 -2.71
C TRP A 79 -0.89 -17.01 -1.83
N GLY A 80 -0.83 -16.08 -0.87
CA GLY A 80 0.29 -15.90 0.03
C GLY A 80 0.60 -17.13 0.89
N SER A 81 1.84 -17.21 1.33
CA SER A 81 2.37 -18.32 2.11
C SER A 81 1.70 -18.54 3.48
N THR A 82 1.17 -17.45 4.06
CA THR A 82 0.48 -17.43 5.34
C THR A 82 -0.61 -16.35 5.30
N LEU A 83 -1.29 -16.11 6.42
CA LEU A 83 -2.26 -15.03 6.53
C LEU A 83 -1.58 -13.67 6.36
N HIS A 84 -2.28 -12.75 5.71
CA HIS A 84 -1.80 -11.39 5.52
C HIS A 84 -2.13 -10.50 6.71
N GLY A 85 -1.10 -9.97 7.36
CA GLY A 85 -1.27 -9.28 8.63
C GLY A 85 -1.93 -10.19 9.67
N ASP A 86 -3.12 -9.80 10.13
CA ASP A 86 -3.95 -10.61 11.04
C ASP A 86 -4.99 -11.51 10.31
N GLY A 87 -4.96 -11.55 8.98
CA GLY A 87 -5.87 -12.33 8.15
C GLY A 87 -7.24 -11.68 7.92
N THR A 88 -7.51 -10.49 8.48
CA THR A 88 -8.81 -9.82 8.32
C THR A 88 -8.89 -8.98 7.03
N GLY A 89 -10.11 -8.54 6.68
CA GLY A 89 -10.37 -7.63 5.57
C GLY A 89 -11.46 -8.08 4.61
N ASP A 90 -11.91 -9.33 4.72
CA ASP A 90 -13.04 -9.88 3.98
C ASP A 90 -13.94 -10.65 4.96
N PRO A 91 -15.16 -10.14 5.25
CA PRO A 91 -16.07 -10.80 6.17
C PRO A 91 -16.66 -12.12 5.62
N ALA A 92 -16.53 -12.39 4.31
CA ALA A 92 -16.99 -13.64 3.71
C ALA A 92 -15.94 -14.78 3.79
N GLN A 93 -14.68 -14.48 4.13
CA GLN A 93 -13.60 -15.45 4.27
C GLN A 93 -13.30 -15.76 5.74
N PHE A 94 -14.00 -16.74 6.30
CA PHE A 94 -13.96 -17.04 7.75
C PHE A 94 -12.61 -17.54 8.30
N ASP A 95 -11.79 -18.16 7.45
CA ASP A 95 -10.46 -18.65 7.81
C ASP A 95 -9.37 -17.57 7.65
N GLY A 96 -9.78 -16.34 7.32
CA GLY A 96 -8.90 -15.22 6.97
C GLY A 96 -8.48 -15.22 5.50
N ILE A 97 -7.88 -14.11 5.06
CA ILE A 97 -7.34 -13.94 3.71
C ILE A 97 -5.87 -14.34 3.68
N GLY A 98 -5.51 -15.19 2.72
CA GLY A 98 -4.17 -15.74 2.57
C GLY A 98 -4.06 -17.22 2.92
N SER A 99 -2.81 -17.67 3.12
CA SER A 99 -2.46 -19.05 3.46
C SER A 99 -2.69 -20.10 2.34
N GLY A 100 -2.29 -19.76 1.11
CA GLY A 100 -1.97 -20.75 0.06
C GLY A 100 -0.91 -21.77 0.51
N GLY A 101 -0.05 -21.41 1.47
CA GLY A 101 0.84 -22.35 2.16
C GLY A 101 2.03 -22.82 1.31
N ALA A 102 2.34 -22.10 0.23
CA ALA A 102 3.50 -22.37 -0.63
C ALA A 102 4.64 -21.38 -0.35
N ASN A 103 5.83 -21.63 -0.90
CA ASN A 103 6.95 -20.68 -0.89
C ASN A 103 6.72 -19.51 -1.86
N PHE A 104 5.58 -18.84 -1.75
CA PHE A 104 5.14 -17.83 -2.69
C PHE A 104 4.37 -16.72 -1.98
N ASP A 105 4.66 -15.48 -2.36
CA ASP A 105 3.89 -14.30 -1.99
C ASP A 105 4.01 -13.29 -3.13
N PHE A 106 2.90 -12.62 -3.46
CA PHE A 106 2.90 -11.49 -4.37
C PHE A 106 3.40 -10.22 -3.66
N SER A 107 3.92 -9.27 -4.42
CA SER A 107 4.23 -7.92 -3.96
C SER A 107 3.25 -6.93 -4.61
N TYR A 108 2.31 -6.40 -3.84
CA TYR A 108 1.40 -5.38 -4.35
C TYR A 108 2.14 -4.04 -4.56
N GLN A 109 1.98 -3.44 -5.75
CA GLN A 109 2.67 -2.23 -6.18
C GLN A 109 1.75 -1.05 -6.47
N GLY A 110 0.53 -1.08 -5.93
CA GLY A 110 -0.40 0.04 -6.02
C GLY A 110 -1.08 0.13 -7.39
N LEU A 111 -1.37 1.37 -7.78
CA LEU A 111 -1.99 1.66 -9.06
C LEU A 111 -0.96 1.58 -10.20
N ALA A 112 -1.45 1.28 -11.40
CA ALA A 112 -0.66 1.34 -12.62
C ALA A 112 -0.90 2.68 -13.35
N THR A 113 0.07 3.12 -14.14
CA THR A 113 -0.09 4.30 -15.01
C THR A 113 -0.82 4.00 -16.33
N SER A 114 -0.92 2.72 -16.71
CA SER A 114 -1.60 2.23 -17.91
C SER A 114 -1.91 0.74 -17.78
N PRO A 115 -2.70 0.14 -18.68
CA PRO A 115 -2.89 -1.31 -18.72
C PRO A 115 -1.60 -2.14 -18.86
N GLY A 116 -0.51 -1.51 -19.30
CA GLY A 116 0.77 -2.16 -19.51
C GLY A 116 0.82 -3.16 -20.67
N PRO A 117 2.02 -3.61 -21.07
CA PRO A 117 2.21 -4.71 -22.01
C PRO A 117 1.82 -6.05 -21.35
N ILE A 118 1.79 -7.13 -22.15
CA ILE A 118 1.47 -8.49 -21.66
C ILE A 118 2.41 -8.94 -20.52
N TRP A 119 3.62 -8.40 -20.43
CA TRP A 119 4.60 -8.72 -19.38
C TRP A 119 4.63 -7.71 -18.23
N GLY A 120 3.59 -6.88 -18.08
CA GLY A 120 3.57 -5.74 -17.16
C GLY A 120 3.18 -6.05 -15.72
N ASN A 121 2.74 -7.27 -15.45
CA ASN A 121 2.15 -7.73 -14.18
C ASN A 121 1.02 -6.79 -13.72
N THR A 122 0.11 -6.48 -14.65
CA THR A 122 -0.95 -5.48 -14.46
C THR A 122 -2.33 -6.14 -14.55
N HIS A 123 -3.23 -5.72 -13.67
CA HIS A 123 -4.67 -5.95 -13.78
C HIS A 123 -5.32 -4.75 -14.44
N SER A 124 -6.17 -4.97 -15.43
CA SER A 124 -6.77 -3.87 -16.20
C SER A 124 -8.00 -4.31 -16.98
N VAL A 125 -8.88 -3.37 -17.26
CA VAL A 125 -10.06 -3.64 -18.07
C VAL A 125 -9.70 -3.74 -19.55
N LEU A 126 -10.36 -4.67 -20.23
CA LEU A 126 -10.48 -4.73 -21.67
C LEU A 126 -11.86 -4.19 -22.06
N HIS A 127 -11.86 -2.97 -22.60
CA HIS A 127 -13.01 -2.27 -23.19
C HIS A 127 -13.49 -2.92 -24.49
N ALA A 128 -13.91 -4.17 -24.38
CA ALA A 128 -14.45 -5.03 -25.41
C ALA A 128 -15.53 -5.92 -24.81
N SER A 129 -16.20 -6.70 -25.65
CA SER A 129 -17.23 -7.63 -25.20
C SER A 129 -16.90 -9.08 -25.54
N ASP A 130 -17.21 -9.99 -24.62
CA ASP A 130 -17.27 -11.43 -24.89
C ASP A 130 -18.57 -12.04 -24.30
N THR A 131 -19.07 -13.10 -24.92
CA THR A 131 -20.33 -13.75 -24.53
C THR A 131 -20.17 -14.90 -23.53
N GLY A 132 -18.94 -15.33 -23.24
CA GLY A 132 -18.68 -16.43 -22.31
C GLY A 132 -17.37 -16.32 -21.52
N LEU A 133 -16.46 -15.43 -21.90
CA LEU A 133 -15.23 -15.16 -21.17
C LEU A 133 -15.37 -13.91 -20.30
N LEU A 134 -15.13 -14.05 -19.00
CA LEU A 134 -15.20 -12.95 -18.03
C LEU A 134 -13.86 -12.22 -17.93
N ALA A 135 -12.80 -12.99 -17.69
CA ALA A 135 -11.44 -12.50 -17.59
C ALA A 135 -10.47 -13.53 -18.17
N PHE A 136 -9.21 -13.14 -18.37
CA PHE A 136 -8.15 -14.05 -18.77
C PHE A 136 -6.76 -13.51 -18.40
N THR A 137 -5.81 -14.44 -18.31
CA THR A 137 -4.40 -14.16 -18.04
C THR A 137 -3.55 -14.39 -19.28
N GLU A 138 -2.76 -13.39 -19.64
CA GLU A 138 -1.79 -13.43 -20.75
C GLU A 138 -0.35 -13.55 -20.21
N PHE A 139 0.52 -14.22 -20.98
CA PHE A 139 1.93 -14.42 -20.62
C PHE A 139 2.86 -14.05 -21.77
N ALA A 140 3.93 -13.33 -21.42
CA ALA A 140 5.04 -13.08 -22.34
C ALA A 140 6.28 -12.70 -21.54
N ASN A 141 7.47 -13.08 -22.03
CA ASN A 141 8.76 -12.64 -21.46
C ASN A 141 8.89 -12.84 -19.94
N GLY A 142 8.29 -13.90 -19.37
CA GLY A 142 8.31 -14.20 -17.94
C GLY A 142 7.33 -13.38 -17.08
N GLY A 143 6.77 -12.29 -17.61
CA GLY A 143 5.71 -11.52 -16.99
C GLY A 143 4.33 -11.92 -17.48
N TRP A 144 3.32 -11.26 -16.92
CA TRP A 144 1.91 -11.58 -17.17
C TRP A 144 1.03 -10.33 -17.15
N ARG A 145 -0.21 -10.46 -17.62
CA ARG A 145 -1.23 -9.41 -17.54
C ARG A 145 -2.60 -10.04 -17.42
N ILE A 146 -3.45 -9.50 -16.55
CA ILE A 146 -4.82 -9.95 -16.36
C ILE A 146 -5.78 -8.91 -16.96
N ARG A 147 -6.75 -9.41 -17.73
CA ARG A 147 -7.71 -8.60 -18.47
C ARG A 147 -9.13 -9.01 -18.09
N TYR A 148 -9.96 -8.02 -17.76
CA TYR A 148 -11.38 -8.20 -17.44
C TYR A 148 -12.23 -7.61 -18.56
N TYR A 149 -13.19 -8.35 -19.11
CA TYR A 149 -14.08 -7.80 -20.12
C TYR A 149 -15.10 -6.84 -19.50
N GLU A 150 -15.23 -5.65 -20.09
CA GLU A 150 -16.07 -4.56 -19.56
C GLU A 150 -17.58 -4.80 -19.73
N ASN A 151 -17.99 -5.69 -20.63
CA ASN A 151 -19.42 -5.95 -20.86
C ASN A 151 -20.11 -6.76 -19.75
N TRP A 152 -19.36 -7.19 -18.73
CA TRP A 152 -19.88 -7.89 -17.56
C TRP A 152 -20.00 -6.91 -16.40
N ASN A 153 -21.04 -7.09 -15.58
CA ASN A 153 -21.22 -6.27 -14.39
C ASN A 153 -20.31 -6.80 -13.28
N TRP A 154 -19.34 -6.00 -12.86
CA TRP A 154 -18.34 -6.35 -11.85
C TRP A 154 -18.71 -5.74 -10.50
N ASP A 155 -18.46 -6.48 -9.43
CA ASP A 155 -18.74 -6.05 -8.06
C ASP A 155 -17.53 -6.33 -7.16
N ASP A 156 -17.13 -5.32 -6.38
CA ASP A 156 -15.89 -5.31 -5.60
C ASP A 156 -16.06 -5.78 -4.14
N GLY A 157 -17.28 -6.15 -3.73
CA GLY A 157 -17.55 -6.67 -2.39
C GLY A 157 -17.43 -5.60 -1.29
N PRO A 158 -16.87 -5.90 -0.10
CA PRO A 158 -16.22 -7.13 0.34
C PRO A 158 -17.24 -8.14 0.90
N GLY A 159 -18.53 -7.82 0.90
CA GLY A 159 -19.60 -8.69 1.40
C GLY A 159 -20.33 -9.43 0.29
N SER A 160 -21.63 -9.61 0.49
CA SER A 160 -22.55 -10.04 -0.57
C SER A 160 -22.56 -9.04 -1.71
N ILE A 161 -22.48 -9.54 -2.94
CA ILE A 161 -22.54 -8.75 -4.16
C ILE A 161 -23.99 -8.65 -4.70
N GLY A 162 -24.23 -7.70 -5.59
CA GLY A 162 -25.53 -7.47 -6.22
C GLY A 162 -26.07 -8.64 -7.07
N PRO A 163 -27.39 -8.65 -7.38
CA PRO A 163 -27.95 -9.59 -8.34
C PRO A 163 -27.41 -9.31 -9.75
N ASN A 164 -27.07 -10.36 -10.50
CA ASN A 164 -26.50 -10.30 -11.85
C ASN A 164 -25.12 -9.62 -11.95
N THR A 165 -24.37 -9.51 -10.85
CA THR A 165 -22.97 -9.08 -10.86
C THR A 165 -22.03 -10.26 -10.65
N TYR A 166 -20.79 -10.12 -11.11
CA TYR A 166 -19.71 -11.08 -10.91
C TYR A 166 -18.72 -10.53 -9.89
N ASP A 167 -18.34 -11.38 -8.93
CA ASP A 167 -17.38 -11.03 -7.88
C ASP A 167 -15.98 -10.81 -8.46
N LEU A 168 -15.52 -9.56 -8.45
CA LEU A 168 -14.22 -9.19 -9.00
C LEU A 168 -13.07 -9.83 -8.22
N GLN A 169 -13.21 -9.98 -6.90
CA GLN A 169 -12.21 -10.65 -6.08
C GLN A 169 -12.05 -12.13 -6.49
N SER A 170 -13.16 -12.89 -6.60
CA SER A 170 -13.13 -14.28 -7.08
C SER A 170 -12.47 -14.41 -8.46
N ALA A 171 -12.87 -13.58 -9.42
CA ALA A 171 -12.29 -13.61 -10.76
C ALA A 171 -10.80 -13.28 -10.73
N ALA A 172 -10.39 -12.24 -9.99
CA ALA A 172 -8.99 -11.89 -9.84
C ALA A 172 -8.17 -13.03 -9.18
N THR A 173 -8.72 -13.71 -8.15
CA THR A 173 -8.02 -14.82 -7.50
C THR A 173 -7.80 -15.98 -8.47
N HIS A 174 -8.82 -16.30 -9.29
CA HIS A 174 -8.74 -17.31 -10.34
C HIS A 174 -7.64 -16.98 -11.36
N GLU A 175 -7.68 -15.78 -11.93
CA GLU A 175 -6.71 -15.36 -12.94
C GLU A 175 -5.28 -15.29 -12.38
N MET A 176 -5.12 -14.87 -11.14
CA MET A 176 -3.81 -14.93 -10.48
C MET A 176 -3.32 -16.37 -10.31
N GLY A 177 -4.20 -17.35 -10.12
CA GLY A 177 -3.81 -18.76 -10.14
C GLY A 177 -3.21 -19.19 -11.49
N HIS A 178 -3.76 -18.70 -12.60
CA HIS A 178 -3.14 -18.86 -13.91
C HIS A 178 -1.77 -18.18 -13.95
N ALA A 179 -1.64 -16.95 -13.46
CA ALA A 179 -0.36 -16.22 -13.36
C ALA A 179 0.71 -17.07 -12.66
N LEU A 180 0.32 -17.77 -11.59
CA LEU A 180 1.17 -18.65 -10.80
C LEU A 180 1.59 -19.93 -11.51
N GLY A 181 0.90 -20.33 -12.58
CA GLY A 181 1.17 -21.56 -13.33
C GLY A 181 0.12 -22.67 -13.14
N LEU A 182 -1.02 -22.38 -12.52
CA LEU A 182 -2.13 -23.34 -12.40
C LEU A 182 -3.02 -23.31 -13.63
N GLY A 183 -3.45 -24.47 -14.09
CA GLY A 183 -4.55 -24.57 -15.04
C GLY A 183 -5.88 -24.76 -14.31
N HIS A 184 -6.96 -24.96 -15.07
CA HIS A 184 -8.25 -25.21 -14.47
C HIS A 184 -8.28 -26.51 -13.64
N SER A 185 -8.98 -26.47 -12.51
CA SER A 185 -9.35 -27.64 -11.72
C SER A 185 -10.67 -28.23 -12.21
N THR A 186 -10.86 -29.54 -12.02
CA THR A 186 -12.15 -30.20 -12.23
C THR A 186 -13.08 -30.13 -11.02
N GLN A 187 -12.66 -29.55 -9.89
CA GLN A 187 -13.50 -29.42 -8.69
C GLN A 187 -14.33 -28.14 -8.73
N ILE A 188 -15.66 -28.25 -8.65
CA ILE A 188 -16.58 -27.11 -8.83
C ILE A 188 -16.41 -25.97 -7.82
N PHE A 189 -15.87 -26.25 -6.63
CA PHE A 189 -15.63 -25.25 -5.58
C PHE A 189 -14.18 -24.77 -5.53
N SER A 190 -13.27 -25.34 -6.33
CA SER A 190 -11.90 -24.83 -6.43
C SER A 190 -11.93 -23.44 -7.03
N THR A 191 -11.12 -22.53 -6.50
CA THR A 191 -10.93 -21.20 -7.09
C THR A 191 -10.51 -21.32 -8.55
N MET A 192 -9.74 -22.35 -8.91
CA MET A 192 -9.33 -22.67 -10.29
C MET A 192 -10.39 -23.40 -11.12
N PHE A 193 -11.63 -23.55 -10.67
CA PHE A 193 -12.69 -24.10 -11.52
C PHE A 193 -12.98 -23.15 -12.69
N SER A 194 -13.17 -23.69 -13.90
CA SER A 194 -13.23 -22.90 -15.15
C SER A 194 -14.49 -22.03 -15.33
N SER A 195 -15.35 -21.93 -14.32
CA SER A 195 -16.61 -21.21 -14.42
C SER A 195 -17.00 -20.64 -13.06
N MET A 196 -17.44 -19.39 -13.04
CA MET A 196 -18.02 -18.76 -11.86
C MET A 196 -19.49 -18.44 -12.10
N THR A 197 -20.25 -18.37 -11.01
CA THR A 197 -21.67 -17.98 -11.02
C THR A 197 -21.80 -16.54 -10.52
N ALA A 198 -22.70 -15.77 -11.13
CA ALA A 198 -23.04 -14.43 -10.66
C ALA A 198 -23.70 -14.44 -9.27
N ALA A 199 -23.71 -13.30 -8.59
CA ALA A 199 -24.36 -13.08 -7.29
C ALA A 199 -23.84 -13.96 -6.13
N THR A 200 -22.57 -14.40 -6.18
CA THR A 200 -21.93 -15.18 -5.11
C THR A 200 -20.44 -14.89 -5.00
N THR A 201 -19.87 -15.14 -3.82
CA THR A 201 -18.45 -14.93 -3.46
C THR A 201 -17.71 -16.24 -3.19
N SER A 202 -18.26 -17.37 -3.67
CA SER A 202 -17.84 -18.72 -3.26
C SER A 202 -16.39 -19.11 -3.64
N TRP A 203 -15.76 -18.37 -4.56
CA TRP A 203 -14.43 -18.72 -5.10
C TRP A 203 -13.31 -17.80 -4.60
N ARG A 204 -13.59 -16.93 -3.62
CA ARG A 204 -12.57 -16.06 -3.03
C ARG A 204 -11.49 -16.83 -2.26
N SER A 205 -11.85 -17.92 -1.58
CA SER A 205 -10.94 -18.69 -0.73
C SER A 205 -10.38 -19.94 -1.42
N LEU A 206 -9.09 -20.20 -1.22
CA LEU A 206 -8.43 -21.39 -1.79
C LEU A 206 -8.91 -22.68 -1.13
N THR A 207 -9.35 -23.62 -1.95
CA THR A 207 -9.59 -25.00 -1.52
C THR A 207 -8.29 -25.76 -1.30
N LEU A 208 -8.39 -26.97 -0.73
CA LEU A 208 -7.24 -27.86 -0.62
C LEU A 208 -6.62 -28.20 -1.98
N ASP A 209 -7.41 -28.30 -3.05
CA ASP A 209 -6.92 -28.59 -4.41
C ASP A 209 -6.07 -27.43 -4.95
N ASP A 210 -6.53 -26.19 -4.75
CA ASP A 210 -5.80 -24.97 -5.13
C ASP A 210 -4.46 -24.87 -4.38
N ARG A 211 -4.48 -25.10 -3.06
CA ARG A 211 -3.28 -25.11 -2.20
C ARG A 211 -2.29 -26.17 -2.62
N GLN A 212 -2.74 -27.40 -2.90
CA GLN A 212 -1.88 -28.47 -3.40
C GLN A 212 -1.28 -28.13 -4.76
N GLY A 213 -2.04 -27.49 -5.64
CA GLY A 213 -1.56 -27.02 -6.94
C GLY A 213 -0.42 -26.02 -6.81
N VAL A 214 -0.61 -24.93 -6.06
CA VAL A 214 0.43 -23.90 -5.91
C VAL A 214 1.66 -24.45 -5.17
N GLN A 215 1.47 -25.35 -4.21
CA GLN A 215 2.56 -26.06 -3.52
C GLN A 215 3.31 -27.03 -4.44
N ALA A 216 2.67 -27.58 -5.47
CA ALA A 216 3.36 -28.40 -6.47
C ALA A 216 4.31 -27.57 -7.36
N ILE A 217 4.04 -26.26 -7.53
CA ILE A 217 4.88 -25.35 -8.32
C ILE A 217 6.01 -24.76 -7.46
N TYR A 218 5.68 -24.22 -6.29
CA TYR A 218 6.61 -23.45 -5.46
C TYR A 218 7.15 -24.22 -4.26
N GLY A 219 6.67 -25.44 -4.01
CA GLY A 219 6.92 -26.19 -2.79
C GLY A 219 6.07 -25.65 -1.61
N PRO A 220 5.75 -26.49 -0.61
CA PRO A 220 5.11 -26.04 0.62
C PRO A 220 6.02 -25.07 1.36
N ALA A 221 5.41 -24.10 2.04
CA ALA A 221 6.10 -23.09 2.84
C ALA A 221 7.07 -23.76 3.83
N GLY A 222 8.36 -23.60 3.60
CA GLY A 222 9.41 -24.26 4.40
C GLY A 222 9.68 -23.52 5.71
N ALA A 223 10.22 -24.23 6.71
CA ALA A 223 10.63 -23.64 7.99
C ALA A 223 11.75 -22.57 7.86
N SER A 224 12.45 -22.55 6.71
CA SER A 224 13.50 -21.58 6.38
C SER A 224 12.99 -20.31 5.69
N LYS A 225 11.71 -20.28 5.29
CA LYS A 225 11.11 -19.10 4.69
C LYS A 225 11.09 -17.96 5.72
N PRO A 226 11.52 -16.73 5.38
CA PRO A 226 11.41 -15.62 6.32
C PRO A 226 9.94 -15.29 6.56
N ILE A 227 9.61 -14.90 7.78
CA ILE A 227 8.25 -14.53 8.16
C ILE A 227 8.32 -13.20 8.89
N ILE A 228 7.51 -12.24 8.44
CA ILE A 228 7.23 -11.01 9.18
C ILE A 228 6.03 -11.28 10.08
N THR A 229 6.17 -10.94 11.36
CA THR A 229 5.11 -11.07 12.39
C THR A 229 4.62 -9.72 12.91
N SER A 230 5.36 -8.64 12.63
CA SER A 230 4.91 -7.27 12.87
C SER A 230 5.72 -6.27 12.04
N ALA A 231 5.07 -5.16 11.69
CA ALA A 231 5.70 -4.00 11.09
C ALA A 231 5.14 -2.71 11.73
N SER A 232 6.00 -1.72 11.95
CA SER A 232 5.58 -0.39 12.39
C SER A 232 6.42 0.71 11.72
N PHE A 233 5.86 1.91 11.63
CA PHE A 233 6.53 3.10 11.10
C PHE A 233 6.54 4.19 12.17
N ASP A 234 7.72 4.71 12.50
CA ASP A 234 7.89 5.75 13.54
C ASP A 234 7.85 7.19 13.00
N GLY A 235 7.55 7.35 11.70
CA GLY A 235 7.64 8.63 10.98
C GLY A 235 8.93 8.80 10.19
N LEU A 236 9.93 7.94 10.38
CA LEU A 236 11.20 7.94 9.63
C LEU A 236 11.66 6.54 9.23
N ARG A 237 11.51 5.55 10.11
CA ARG A 237 11.99 4.19 9.95
C ARG A 237 10.84 3.20 10.03
N VAL A 238 10.96 2.16 9.23
CA VAL A 238 10.14 0.96 9.31
C VAL A 238 10.88 -0.06 10.17
N HIS A 239 10.20 -0.53 11.22
CA HIS A 239 10.67 -1.59 12.11
C HIS A 239 9.91 -2.86 11.81
N LEU A 240 10.63 -3.91 11.44
CA LEU A 240 10.08 -5.24 11.16
C LEU A 240 10.54 -6.20 12.25
N SER A 241 9.63 -7.03 12.73
CA SER A 241 9.94 -8.18 13.58
C SER A 241 9.44 -9.46 12.91
N GLY A 242 10.17 -10.54 13.12
CA GLY A 242 9.93 -11.79 12.41
C GLY A 242 10.97 -12.86 12.69
N SER A 243 11.18 -13.74 11.72
CA SER A 243 12.18 -14.79 11.76
C SER A 243 12.69 -15.12 10.35
N GLY A 244 13.82 -15.83 10.27
CA GLY A 244 14.37 -16.30 8.99
C GLY A 244 15.03 -15.21 8.14
N PHE A 245 15.25 -14.01 8.70
CA PHE A 245 16.05 -12.97 8.05
C PHE A 245 17.53 -13.38 8.03
N SER A 246 18.25 -13.08 6.95
CA SER A 246 19.68 -13.34 6.87
C SER A 246 20.45 -12.36 7.76
N GLY A 247 21.61 -12.74 8.30
CA GLY A 247 22.42 -11.81 9.09
C GLY A 247 22.84 -10.54 8.31
N ILE A 248 23.06 -10.69 7.00
CA ILE A 248 23.36 -9.62 6.06
C ILE A 248 22.71 -9.90 4.70
N GLY A 249 22.61 -8.87 3.86
CA GLY A 249 22.24 -9.03 2.46
C GLY A 249 20.73 -9.17 2.20
N ASN A 250 19.88 -8.88 3.18
CA ASN A 250 18.43 -8.85 2.93
C ASN A 250 18.06 -7.68 2.01
N GLU A 251 16.93 -7.84 1.32
CA GLU A 251 16.21 -6.75 0.67
C GLU A 251 14.88 -6.53 1.41
N VAL A 252 14.50 -5.28 1.63
CA VAL A 252 13.17 -4.90 2.14
C VAL A 252 12.41 -4.23 1.01
N TRP A 253 11.30 -4.81 0.60
CA TRP A 253 10.49 -4.37 -0.52
C TRP A 253 9.25 -3.65 -0.02
N PHE A 254 8.84 -2.59 -0.69
CA PHE A 254 7.66 -1.79 -0.35
C PHE A 254 6.71 -1.69 -1.52
N THR A 255 5.44 -1.47 -1.24
CA THR A 255 4.48 -0.92 -2.22
C THR A 255 4.89 0.49 -2.65
N SER A 256 4.60 0.84 -3.90
CA SER A 256 4.87 2.18 -4.46
C SER A 256 3.90 3.26 -3.91
N LYS A 257 4.40 4.48 -3.66
CA LYS A 257 3.64 5.64 -3.13
C LYS A 257 2.54 6.16 -4.07
N GLY A 258 2.66 5.89 -5.36
CA GLY A 258 1.70 6.31 -6.36
C GLY A 258 1.71 5.40 -7.58
N PRO A 259 0.98 5.76 -8.64
CA PRO A 259 0.92 4.97 -9.86
C PRO A 259 2.32 4.66 -10.41
N SER A 260 2.62 3.39 -10.65
CA SER A 260 3.95 2.91 -11.03
C SER A 260 3.94 2.14 -12.35
N SER A 261 5.06 2.18 -13.08
CA SER A 261 5.33 1.35 -14.26
C SER A 261 5.99 0.02 -13.88
N TRP A 262 5.81 -1.00 -14.73
CA TRP A 262 6.26 -2.37 -14.47
C TRP A 262 7.78 -2.52 -14.34
N GLY A 263 8.21 -3.56 -13.61
CA GLY A 263 9.61 -3.99 -13.52
C GLY A 263 10.47 -3.21 -12.52
N THR A 264 9.94 -2.20 -11.84
CA THR A 264 10.61 -1.51 -10.74
C THR A 264 9.65 -1.29 -9.58
N PHE A 265 10.13 -1.55 -8.36
CA PHE A 265 9.41 -1.22 -7.14
C PHE A 265 10.40 -0.81 -6.03
N PRO A 266 9.96 0.01 -5.06
CA PRO A 266 10.82 0.56 -4.02
C PRO A 266 11.39 -0.53 -3.13
N LYS A 267 12.71 -0.50 -2.92
CA LYS A 267 13.38 -1.42 -1.99
C LYS A 267 14.65 -0.86 -1.37
N VAL A 268 14.97 -1.36 -0.19
CA VAL A 268 16.27 -1.18 0.47
C VAL A 268 17.04 -2.49 0.35
N THR A 269 18.32 -2.45 -0.04
CA THR A 269 19.14 -3.65 -0.27
C THR A 269 20.34 -3.68 0.69
N GLY A 270 20.95 -4.85 0.86
CA GLY A 270 22.13 -5.00 1.73
C GLY A 270 21.82 -4.87 3.23
N VAL A 271 20.57 -5.10 3.61
CA VAL A 271 20.07 -4.88 4.97
C VAL A 271 20.59 -5.98 5.90
N SER A 272 21.16 -5.57 7.03
CA SER A 272 21.62 -6.48 8.08
C SER A 272 20.50 -6.74 9.10
N SER A 273 20.53 -7.89 9.75
CA SER A 273 19.56 -8.30 10.75
C SER A 273 20.24 -9.18 11.81
N ASP A 274 19.63 -9.28 12.99
CA ASP A 274 19.96 -10.31 13.99
C ASP A 274 19.26 -11.66 13.71
N GLY A 275 18.55 -11.77 12.58
CA GLY A 275 17.74 -12.92 12.19
C GLY A 275 16.26 -12.78 12.49
N THR A 276 15.89 -11.78 13.32
CA THR A 276 14.52 -11.57 13.80
C THR A 276 14.03 -10.13 13.68
N SER A 277 14.92 -9.15 13.58
CA SER A 277 14.55 -7.74 13.46
C SER A 277 15.29 -7.04 12.33
N ILE A 278 14.57 -6.17 11.62
CA ILE A 278 15.09 -5.28 10.59
C ILE A 278 14.58 -3.87 10.88
N THR A 279 15.44 -2.86 10.74
CA THR A 279 15.04 -1.46 10.77
C THR A 279 15.64 -0.73 9.57
N VAL A 280 14.79 -0.10 8.75
CA VAL A 280 15.21 0.60 7.53
C VAL A 280 14.52 1.95 7.39
N VAL A 281 15.15 2.90 6.73
CA VAL A 281 14.47 4.10 6.21
C VAL A 281 13.85 3.71 4.87
N PRO A 282 12.52 3.81 4.69
CA PRO A 282 11.90 3.47 3.42
C PRO A 282 12.39 4.43 2.32
N PRO A 283 12.55 3.95 1.06
CA PRO A 283 12.85 4.81 -0.07
C PRO A 283 11.78 5.89 -0.30
N PRO A 284 12.11 7.04 -0.92
CA PRO A 284 11.15 8.14 -1.12
C PRO A 284 9.88 7.77 -1.93
N ASP A 285 10.00 6.77 -2.80
CA ASP A 285 8.96 6.23 -3.65
C ASP A 285 8.13 5.12 -2.97
N ALA A 286 8.43 4.76 -1.72
CA ALA A 286 7.63 3.81 -0.94
C ALA A 286 6.32 4.43 -0.40
N GLY A 287 5.25 3.66 -0.47
CA GLY A 287 3.90 4.03 -0.03
C GLY A 287 3.34 3.09 1.04
N SER A 288 2.21 3.50 1.61
CA SER A 288 1.37 2.56 2.37
C SER A 288 0.96 1.40 1.48
N GLY A 289 0.98 0.19 2.03
CA GLY A 289 0.75 -1.03 1.28
C GLY A 289 1.31 -2.25 1.99
N ASP A 290 2.01 -3.09 1.25
CA ASP A 290 2.78 -4.22 1.77
C ASP A 290 4.26 -3.89 1.97
N VAL A 291 4.83 -4.49 3.01
CA VAL A 291 6.27 -4.67 3.17
C VAL A 291 6.62 -6.15 3.14
N LEU A 292 7.70 -6.49 2.45
CA LEU A 292 8.24 -7.85 2.35
C LEU A 292 9.75 -7.85 2.64
N VAL A 293 10.27 -8.95 3.14
CA VAL A 293 11.70 -9.18 3.29
C VAL A 293 12.12 -10.33 2.39
N ARG A 294 13.06 -10.08 1.48
CA ARG A 294 13.77 -11.12 0.77
C ARG A 294 15.11 -11.38 1.45
N ASN A 295 15.29 -12.59 1.98
CA ASN A 295 16.56 -13.03 2.54
C ASN A 295 17.51 -13.51 1.42
N THR A 296 18.66 -14.06 1.80
CA THR A 296 19.72 -14.46 0.84
C THR A 296 19.56 -15.87 0.26
N LEU A 297 18.44 -16.54 0.51
CA LEU A 297 18.16 -17.84 -0.13
C LEU A 297 17.95 -17.66 -1.64
N SER A 298 18.18 -18.72 -2.41
CA SER A 298 18.20 -18.67 -3.87
C SER A 298 16.95 -19.23 -4.54
N SER A 299 16.10 -19.94 -3.80
CA SER A 299 14.87 -20.55 -4.28
C SER A 299 13.66 -19.75 -3.80
N PHE A 300 12.44 -20.18 -4.16
CA PHE A 300 11.19 -19.45 -3.96
C PHE A 300 10.91 -19.06 -2.50
N GLU A 301 11.47 -19.80 -1.54
CA GLU A 301 11.33 -19.56 -0.10
C GLU A 301 12.05 -18.30 0.39
N ALA A 302 12.82 -17.61 -0.45
CA ALA A 302 13.61 -16.46 0.01
C ALA A 302 12.77 -15.22 0.35
N LEU A 303 11.54 -15.11 -0.15
CA LEU A 303 10.65 -13.96 0.09
C LEU A 303 9.71 -14.24 1.26
N SER A 304 9.49 -13.27 2.13
CA SER A 304 8.56 -13.40 3.25
C SER A 304 7.10 -13.30 2.81
N ASN A 305 6.20 -13.56 3.75
CA ASN A 305 4.84 -13.09 3.64
C ASN A 305 4.79 -11.56 3.46
N ALA A 306 3.77 -11.11 2.73
CA ALA A 306 3.39 -9.70 2.72
C ALA A 306 2.82 -9.29 4.08
N TRP A 307 3.28 -8.16 4.59
CA TRP A 307 2.77 -7.58 5.83
C TRP A 307 2.25 -6.16 5.58
N PRO A 308 1.03 -5.82 6.01
CA PRO A 308 0.47 -4.50 5.78
C PRO A 308 1.17 -3.43 6.62
N ILE A 309 1.47 -2.29 6.00
CA ILE A 309 2.07 -1.13 6.67
C ILE A 309 1.50 0.18 6.13
N THR A 310 1.18 1.09 7.04
CA THR A 310 0.81 2.47 6.70
C THR A 310 2.04 3.37 6.84
N LEU A 311 2.52 3.91 5.72
CA LEU A 311 3.61 4.88 5.66
C LEU A 311 3.05 6.30 5.63
N ALA A 312 2.25 6.65 6.64
CA ALA A 312 1.70 7.98 6.81
C ALA A 312 2.32 8.66 8.04
N CYS A 313 2.47 9.98 7.97
CA CYS A 313 2.76 10.76 9.16
C CYS A 313 1.61 10.65 10.16
N SER A 314 1.93 10.75 11.44
CA SER A 314 0.89 11.01 12.43
C SER A 314 0.16 12.31 12.10
N ALA A 315 -1.13 12.37 12.41
CA ALA A 315 -1.93 13.55 12.10
C ALA A 315 -1.39 14.80 12.81
N ILE A 316 -1.48 15.94 12.13
CA ILE A 316 -1.26 17.25 12.74
C ILE A 316 -2.36 17.49 13.77
N SER A 317 -1.99 18.04 14.93
CA SER A 317 -2.94 18.35 15.99
C SER A 317 -2.81 19.80 16.46
N ASN A 318 -3.94 20.51 16.51
CA ASN A 318 -4.04 21.75 17.27
C ASN A 318 -4.03 21.44 18.78
N TYR A 319 -3.29 22.24 19.53
CA TYR A 319 -3.23 22.23 20.98
C TYR A 319 -3.07 23.68 21.46
N CYS A 320 -3.07 23.92 22.78
CA CYS A 320 -3.13 25.26 23.38
C CYS A 320 -4.54 25.90 23.28
N PRO A 321 -5.05 26.53 24.34
CA PRO A 321 -6.29 27.29 24.25
C PRO A 321 -6.10 28.54 23.39
N THR A 322 -7.12 28.88 22.61
CA THR A 322 -7.23 30.21 22.00
C THR A 322 -7.65 31.23 23.04
N THR A 323 -7.21 32.47 22.88
CA THR A 323 -7.61 33.62 23.69
C THR A 323 -8.27 34.66 22.82
N ALA A 324 -9.38 35.24 23.31
CA ALA A 324 -10.10 36.27 22.59
C ALA A 324 -9.22 37.51 22.38
N ASN A 325 -9.28 38.06 21.18
CA ASN A 325 -8.57 39.29 20.79
C ASN A 325 -9.56 40.37 20.37
N SER A 326 -9.07 41.57 20.00
CA SER A 326 -9.96 42.67 19.57
C SER A 326 -10.84 42.38 18.34
N SER A 327 -10.59 41.29 17.63
CA SER A 327 -11.30 40.88 16.41
C SER A 327 -12.20 39.65 16.61
N GLY A 328 -12.25 39.03 17.79
CA GLY A 328 -13.16 37.92 18.08
C GLY A 328 -12.60 36.87 19.04
N ASP A 329 -12.94 35.61 18.80
CA ASP A 329 -12.69 34.46 19.70
C ASP A 329 -11.21 34.02 19.77
N GLY A 330 -10.32 34.67 19.01
CA GLY A 330 -8.89 34.40 18.99
C GLY A 330 -8.38 33.87 17.65
N ALA A 331 -7.05 33.85 17.51
CA ALA A 331 -6.42 33.35 16.30
C ALA A 331 -6.27 31.82 16.34
N VAL A 332 -6.64 31.16 15.24
CA VAL A 332 -6.54 29.69 15.07
C VAL A 332 -5.57 29.37 13.94
N LEU A 333 -4.66 28.45 14.19
CA LEU A 333 -3.70 27.95 13.22
C LEU A 333 -4.24 26.77 12.43
N GLY A 334 -3.74 26.66 11.21
CA GLY A 334 -3.90 25.49 10.37
C GLY A 334 -2.75 25.38 9.39
N VAL A 335 -2.79 24.37 8.52
CA VAL A 335 -1.80 24.20 7.46
C VAL A 335 -2.44 23.86 6.13
N ASN A 336 -1.75 24.19 5.05
CA ASN A 336 -1.93 23.62 3.73
C ASN A 336 -0.63 22.93 3.29
N GLY A 337 -0.69 22.03 2.30
CA GLY A 337 0.48 21.26 1.84
C GLY A 337 0.69 19.97 2.64
N SER A 338 1.92 19.46 2.66
CA SER A 338 2.25 18.17 3.26
C SER A 338 3.22 18.27 4.44
N GLN A 339 3.29 17.19 5.23
CA GLN A 339 4.28 17.01 6.32
C GLN A 339 5.64 16.50 5.82
N SER A 340 5.85 16.43 4.50
CA SER A 340 7.06 15.87 3.90
C SER A 340 8.18 16.90 3.86
N VAL A 341 9.32 16.56 4.49
CA VAL A 341 10.52 17.39 4.45
C VAL A 341 11.08 17.48 3.03
N GLN A 342 10.98 16.41 2.24
CA GLN A 342 11.42 16.42 0.85
C GLN A 342 10.50 17.24 -0.06
N ALA A 343 9.19 17.19 0.14
CA ALA A 343 8.26 17.98 -0.67
C ALA A 343 8.43 19.49 -0.45
N ASN A 344 8.79 19.90 0.78
CA ASN A 344 9.03 21.29 1.16
C ASN A 344 7.90 22.25 0.72
N ASP A 345 6.66 21.83 0.91
CA ASP A 345 5.45 22.52 0.42
C ASP A 345 4.48 22.97 1.54
N LEU A 346 4.91 22.88 2.80
CA LEU A 346 4.08 23.23 3.95
C LEU A 346 3.84 24.75 4.02
N VAL A 347 2.58 25.14 4.08
CA VAL A 347 2.16 26.53 4.29
C VAL A 347 1.44 26.63 5.63
N LEU A 348 2.01 27.39 6.56
CA LEU A 348 1.36 27.73 7.82
C LEU A 348 0.26 28.76 7.55
N THR A 349 -0.89 28.57 8.19
CA THR A 349 -2.03 29.48 8.08
C THR A 349 -2.50 29.91 9.46
N ALA A 350 -2.99 31.14 9.57
CA ALA A 350 -3.70 31.61 10.74
C ALA A 350 -4.96 32.38 10.31
N ARG A 351 -6.05 32.22 11.07
CA ARG A 351 -7.31 32.95 10.89
C ARG A 351 -7.70 33.61 12.21
N GLY A 352 -8.49 34.68 12.15
CA GLY A 352 -8.94 35.39 13.35
C GLY A 352 -7.84 36.24 14.01
N VAL A 353 -6.78 36.55 13.28
CA VAL A 353 -5.74 37.49 13.73
C VAL A 353 -6.29 38.92 13.63
N ALA A 354 -5.89 39.81 14.54
CA ALA A 354 -6.29 41.21 14.47
C ALA A 354 -5.98 41.83 13.10
N ALA A 355 -7.01 42.42 12.45
CA ALA A 355 -6.93 42.82 11.05
C ALA A 355 -5.80 43.83 10.78
N SER A 356 -5.09 43.65 9.67
CA SER A 356 -3.95 44.49 9.24
C SER A 356 -2.79 44.59 10.24
N GLN A 357 -2.73 43.72 11.26
CA GLN A 357 -1.67 43.73 12.26
C GLN A 357 -0.47 42.87 11.85
N PHE A 358 0.72 43.27 12.29
CA PHE A 358 1.94 42.50 12.12
C PHE A 358 1.97 41.29 13.05
N SER A 359 2.51 40.19 12.53
CA SER A 359 2.59 38.90 13.20
C SER A 359 3.88 38.17 12.86
N ILE A 360 4.27 37.22 13.72
CA ILE A 360 5.48 36.41 13.56
C ILE A 360 5.12 34.97 13.94
N PHE A 361 5.27 34.06 12.99
CA PHE A 361 5.27 32.63 13.31
C PHE A 361 6.59 32.27 13.98
N PHE A 362 6.53 31.38 14.95
CA PHE A 362 7.70 30.82 15.59
C PHE A 362 7.47 29.36 15.92
N TYR A 363 8.56 28.63 16.08
CA TYR A 363 8.51 27.19 16.30
C TYR A 363 9.60 26.68 17.23
N GLY A 364 9.37 25.50 17.80
CA GLY A 364 10.24 24.83 18.77
C GLY A 364 9.81 23.39 19.04
N GLN A 365 10.72 22.55 19.55
CA GLN A 365 10.41 21.14 19.82
C GLN A 365 9.70 20.91 21.17
N ASN A 366 9.89 21.83 22.11
CA ASN A 366 9.30 21.72 23.44
C ASN A 366 7.90 22.35 23.47
N GLN A 367 7.05 21.85 24.35
CA GLN A 367 5.77 22.47 24.69
C GLN A 367 5.89 23.12 26.08
N THR A 368 5.12 24.20 26.30
CA THR A 368 5.02 24.89 27.60
C THR A 368 3.59 25.38 27.80
N SER A 369 3.30 26.04 28.92
CA SER A 369 2.08 26.84 29.07
C SER A 369 2.36 28.00 29.99
N ALA A 370 2.34 29.22 29.44
CA ALA A 370 2.55 30.45 30.20
C ALA A 370 1.65 31.56 29.66
N GLN A 371 0.94 32.26 30.54
CA GLN A 371 0.19 33.46 30.16
C GLN A 371 1.17 34.61 29.91
N ILE A 372 1.13 35.16 28.70
CA ILE A 372 1.99 36.27 28.28
C ILE A 372 1.14 37.24 27.44
N ALA A 373 1.10 38.51 27.88
CA ALA A 373 0.26 39.54 27.28
C ALA A 373 -1.21 39.12 27.25
N GLY A 374 -1.87 39.14 26.08
CA GLY A 374 -3.27 38.73 25.93
C GLY A 374 -3.52 37.23 25.87
N GLY A 375 -2.47 36.41 25.72
CA GLY A 375 -2.61 35.02 25.32
C GLY A 375 -1.71 34.02 26.03
N THR A 376 -1.79 32.77 25.57
CA THR A 376 -1.02 31.66 26.13
C THR A 376 0.13 31.28 25.21
N LEU A 377 1.37 31.40 25.69
CA LEU A 377 2.53 30.81 25.04
C LEU A 377 2.54 29.30 25.31
N CYS A 378 2.48 28.50 24.25
CA CYS A 378 2.41 27.04 24.34
C CYS A 378 3.54 26.29 23.64
N VAL A 379 4.33 26.98 22.82
CA VAL A 379 5.62 26.47 22.34
C VAL A 379 6.68 26.83 23.38
N GLY A 380 7.56 25.88 23.71
CA GLY A 380 8.68 26.04 24.63
C GLY A 380 10.00 26.27 23.89
N GLY A 381 10.96 26.93 24.55
CA GLY A 381 12.26 27.23 23.97
C GLY A 381 13.15 25.98 23.79
N PRO A 382 14.19 26.02 22.92
CA PRO A 382 14.61 27.17 22.11
C PRO A 382 13.61 27.54 21.00
N PHE A 383 13.50 28.84 20.71
CA PHE A 383 12.55 29.39 19.74
C PHE A 383 13.25 29.80 18.46
N TYR A 384 12.67 29.43 17.33
CA TYR A 384 13.10 29.89 16.01
C TYR A 384 12.00 30.76 15.41
N ARG A 385 12.35 32.03 15.13
CA ARG A 385 11.40 33.03 14.66
C ARG A 385 11.47 33.12 13.15
N LEU A 386 10.32 32.98 12.49
CA LEU A 386 10.19 33.12 11.05
C LEU A 386 10.06 34.61 10.66
N GLY A 387 9.98 34.87 9.36
CA GLY A 387 9.84 36.23 8.83
C GLY A 387 8.57 36.93 9.32
N VAL A 388 8.64 38.27 9.45
CA VAL A 388 7.47 39.09 9.78
C VAL A 388 6.41 38.94 8.70
N SER A 389 5.18 38.69 9.12
CA SER A 389 3.99 38.65 8.29
C SER A 389 3.02 39.75 8.70
N GLN A 390 2.03 40.03 7.86
CA GLN A 390 0.95 40.95 8.18
C GLN A 390 -0.38 40.27 7.88
N ALA A 391 -1.31 40.33 8.83
CA ALA A 391 -2.66 39.83 8.63
C ALA A 391 -3.40 40.63 7.56
N SER A 392 -4.23 39.96 6.78
CA SER A 392 -5.11 40.59 5.80
C SER A 392 -6.17 41.47 6.51
N ALA A 393 -6.98 42.17 5.72
CA ALA A 393 -8.15 42.88 6.24
C ALA A 393 -9.19 41.93 6.87
N ALA A 394 -9.17 40.65 6.49
CA ALA A 394 -10.03 39.61 7.06
C ALA A 394 -9.40 38.88 8.26
N GLY A 395 -8.15 39.21 8.62
CA GLY A 395 -7.45 38.56 9.74
C GLY A 395 -6.76 37.24 9.37
N ASP A 396 -6.52 37.02 8.07
CA ASP A 396 -5.82 35.82 7.59
C ASP A 396 -4.32 36.06 7.44
N VAL A 397 -3.51 35.05 7.75
CA VAL A 397 -2.06 35.03 7.51
C VAL A 397 -1.69 33.72 6.81
N LEU A 398 -0.84 33.80 5.79
CA LEU A 398 -0.25 32.66 5.09
C LEU A 398 1.28 32.80 5.14
N TYR A 399 1.98 31.71 5.47
CA TYR A 399 3.44 31.67 5.49
C TYR A 399 3.95 30.37 4.88
N ALA A 400 4.55 30.45 3.69
CA ALA A 400 5.21 29.30 3.07
C ALA A 400 6.50 29.00 3.83
N LEU A 401 6.57 27.83 4.47
CA LEU A 401 7.71 27.42 5.27
C LEU A 401 8.75 26.75 4.36
N ASP A 402 9.92 27.38 4.22
CA ASP A 402 11.06 26.75 3.56
C ASP A 402 11.88 25.93 4.57
N LEU A 403 11.64 24.62 4.57
CA LEU A 403 12.33 23.66 5.42
C LEU A 403 13.83 23.54 5.10
N SER A 404 14.28 24.04 3.95
CA SER A 404 15.70 24.03 3.56
C SER A 404 16.49 25.25 4.07
N ALA A 405 15.80 26.28 4.55
CA ALA A 405 16.39 27.55 4.96
C ALA A 405 15.87 27.99 6.35
N PRO A 406 16.22 27.27 7.44
CA PRO A 406 15.78 27.64 8.77
C PRO A 406 16.42 28.98 9.19
N PRO A 407 15.76 29.78 10.07
CA PRO A 407 16.31 31.04 10.58
C PRO A 407 17.62 30.87 11.36
N ASP A 408 17.83 29.68 11.93
CA ASP A 408 19.04 29.27 12.64
C ASP A 408 19.31 27.79 12.36
N PRO A 409 20.58 27.35 12.18
CA PRO A 409 20.90 25.95 11.95
C PRO A 409 20.36 24.97 13.00
N ALA A 410 20.24 25.38 14.27
CA ALA A 410 19.66 24.56 15.32
C ALA A 410 18.13 24.38 15.18
N GLY A 411 17.49 25.21 14.35
CA GLY A 411 16.08 25.14 13.98
C GLY A 411 15.80 24.31 12.72
N GLN A 412 16.79 23.57 12.21
CA GLN A 412 16.60 22.69 11.06
C GLN A 412 15.62 21.56 11.41
N ILE A 413 14.48 21.55 10.71
CA ILE A 413 13.49 20.48 10.82
C ILE A 413 13.95 19.28 9.98
N GLN A 414 13.86 18.09 10.55
CA GLN A 414 14.24 16.83 9.90
C GLN A 414 13.09 15.81 9.97
N ALA A 415 13.06 14.87 9.03
CA ALA A 415 12.10 13.78 9.02
C ALA A 415 12.23 12.91 10.28
N GLY A 416 11.10 12.43 10.80
CA GLY A 416 10.98 11.73 12.08
C GLY A 416 10.89 12.64 13.31
N GLN A 417 10.93 13.96 13.15
CA GLN A 417 10.81 14.91 14.26
C GLN A 417 9.41 15.51 14.34
N THR A 418 9.00 15.88 15.55
CA THR A 418 7.81 16.70 15.78
C THR A 418 8.22 18.10 16.20
N TRP A 419 7.64 19.11 15.55
CA TRP A 419 7.86 20.51 15.87
C TRP A 419 6.54 21.21 16.13
N ASN A 420 6.56 22.15 17.07
CA ASN A 420 5.40 22.91 17.46
C ASN A 420 5.48 24.33 16.91
N PHE A 421 4.38 24.82 16.34
CA PHE A 421 4.27 26.15 15.74
C PHE A 421 3.22 26.98 16.47
N GLN A 422 3.50 28.26 16.65
CA GLN A 422 2.55 29.23 17.20
C GLN A 422 2.75 30.59 16.53
N LEU A 423 1.70 31.40 16.47
CA LEU A 423 1.76 32.77 15.96
C LEU A 423 1.70 33.75 17.14
N TRP A 424 2.65 34.68 17.17
CA TRP A 424 2.51 35.90 17.95
C TRP A 424 2.02 37.03 17.03
N TYR A 425 1.08 37.85 17.48
CA TYR A 425 0.59 38.98 16.70
C TYR A 425 0.33 40.22 17.55
N ARG A 426 0.39 41.39 16.91
CA ARG A 426 -0.01 42.65 17.54
C ARG A 426 -1.52 42.72 17.68
N ASP A 427 -1.97 43.24 18.82
CA ASP A 427 -3.36 43.53 19.08
C ASP A 427 -3.50 44.86 19.83
N PRO A 428 -3.27 46.01 19.17
CA PRO A 428 -3.22 47.32 19.83
C PRO A 428 -4.57 47.78 20.39
N ALA A 429 -5.68 47.24 19.89
CA ALA A 429 -7.02 47.51 20.40
C ALA A 429 -7.44 46.57 21.55
N GLY A 430 -6.67 45.51 21.79
CA GLY A 430 -6.83 44.59 22.92
C GLY A 430 -5.67 44.70 23.91
N ALA A 431 -5.04 43.57 24.25
CA ALA A 431 -3.97 43.48 25.25
C ALA A 431 -2.58 43.95 24.77
N GLY A 432 -2.51 44.63 23.63
CA GLY A 432 -1.28 45.05 22.96
C GLY A 432 -0.68 44.00 22.04
N SER A 433 -0.63 42.74 22.49
CA SER A 433 -0.28 41.57 21.67
C SER A 433 -0.90 40.30 22.23
N ASP A 434 -1.00 39.28 21.40
CA ASP A 434 -1.66 38.03 21.74
C ASP A 434 -1.04 36.85 20.97
N PHE A 435 -1.45 35.63 21.30
CA PHE A 435 -0.98 34.38 20.70
C PHE A 435 -2.15 33.60 20.12
N SER A 436 -1.91 32.90 19.01
CA SER A 436 -2.84 31.88 18.52
C SER A 436 -2.85 30.65 19.42
N ASP A 437 -3.71 29.68 19.13
CA ASP A 437 -3.42 28.28 19.50
C ASP A 437 -2.08 27.80 18.86
N ALA A 438 -1.72 26.55 19.10
CA ALA A 438 -0.48 25.97 18.61
C ALA A 438 -0.73 24.70 17.79
N LEU A 439 0.14 24.43 16.82
CA LEU A 439 0.12 23.20 16.01
C LEU A 439 1.29 22.31 16.41
N SER A 440 1.03 21.03 16.65
CA SER A 440 2.06 20.00 16.73
C SER A 440 2.11 19.25 15.40
N ILE A 441 3.23 19.39 14.68
CA ILE A 441 3.42 18.86 13.34
C ILE A 441 4.55 17.82 13.37
N PRO A 442 4.25 16.52 13.21
CA PRO A 442 5.25 15.51 12.94
C PRO A 442 5.65 15.58 11.46
N PHE A 443 6.94 15.55 11.18
CA PHE A 443 7.52 15.62 9.84
C PHE A 443 8.01 14.25 9.40
N CYS A 444 7.78 13.88 8.14
CA CYS A 444 8.24 12.62 7.57
C CYS A 444 9.06 12.88 6.29
N PRO A 445 9.69 11.83 5.71
CA PRO A 445 10.47 11.97 4.49
C PRO A 445 9.74 12.69 3.36
#